data_AF-A0A3D1CT11-F1
#
_entry.id   AF-A0A3D1CT11-F1
#
_cell.length_a   1.000
_cell.length_b   1.000
_cell.length_c   1.000
_cell.angle_alpha   90.00
_cell.angle_beta   90.00
_cell.angle_gamma   90.00
#
_symmetry.space_group_name_H-M   'P 1'
#
loop_
_entity.id
_entity.type
_entity.pdbx_description
1 polymer ?
#
loop_
_entity_poly.entity_id
_entity_poly.type
_entity_poly.pdbx_seq_one_letter_code
_entity_poly.pdbx_strand_id
1 'polypeptide(L)'
;MGNTHNKLSALKRENIAIWLNFGESKKHPTGHAPWFYVSVNRQVFGHWEGDSVESKAHRGNMHTEIERKTRFTITTLLKTLEAEGTAQIASQMYRDLFSFDC
;
A
#
# COMPACT_ATOMS: atom_id res chain seq x y z
N MET A 1 26.72 -20.82 3.08
CA MET A 1 25.53 -21.16 2.26
C MET A 1 24.66 -19.91 2.24
N GLY A 2 24.57 -19.23 1.09
CA GLY A 2 23.85 -17.95 0.99
C GLY A 2 22.35 -18.16 0.99
N ASN A 3 21.62 -17.41 1.83
CA ASN A 3 20.16 -17.44 1.83
C ASN A 3 19.64 -16.84 0.52
N THR A 4 19.09 -17.68 -0.34
CA THR A 4 18.43 -17.27 -1.57
C THR A 4 17.09 -16.61 -1.21
N HIS A 5 17.04 -15.28 -1.23
CA HIS A 5 15.79 -14.54 -1.05
C HIS A 5 14.92 -14.65 -2.30
N ASN A 6 14.09 -15.71 -2.37
CA ASN A 6 13.12 -15.86 -3.44
C ASN A 6 12.02 -14.80 -3.29
N LYS A 7 12.03 -13.79 -4.16
CA LYS A 7 10.94 -12.80 -4.23
C LYS A 7 9.64 -13.52 -4.56
N LEU A 8 8.67 -13.44 -3.65
CA LEU A 8 7.32 -13.92 -3.88
C LEU A 8 6.67 -13.11 -5.01
N SER A 9 6.05 -13.81 -5.97
CA SER A 9 5.22 -13.19 -7.00
C SER A 9 3.98 -12.55 -6.38
N ALA A 10 3.39 -11.56 -7.06
CA ALA A 10 2.18 -10.87 -6.60
C ALA A 10 1.06 -11.87 -6.26
N LEU A 11 0.84 -12.87 -7.11
CA LEU A 11 -0.14 -13.94 -6.88
C LEU A 11 0.16 -14.76 -5.61
N LYS A 12 1.44 -15.08 -5.35
CA LYS A 12 1.82 -15.80 -4.13
C LYS A 12 1.58 -14.95 -2.88
N ARG A 13 1.80 -13.63 -2.96
CA ARG A 13 1.52 -12.70 -1.86
C ARG A 13 0.01 -12.58 -1.60
N GLU A 14 -0.81 -12.48 -2.64
CA GLU A 14 -2.27 -12.45 -2.54
C GLU A 14 -2.80 -13.74 -1.90
N ASN A 15 -2.32 -14.91 -2.31
CA ASN A 15 -2.74 -16.19 -1.72
C ASN A 15 -2.37 -16.32 -0.22
N ILE A 16 -1.19 -15.82 0.18
CA ILE A 16 -0.77 -15.79 1.59
C ILE A 16 -1.66 -14.82 2.39
N ALA A 17 -1.97 -13.65 1.82
CA ALA A 17 -2.85 -12.67 2.47
C ALA A 17 -4.28 -13.22 2.65
N ILE A 18 -4.82 -13.91 1.65
CA ILE A 18 -6.10 -14.63 1.74
C ILE A 18 -6.03 -15.66 2.88
N TRP A 19 -4.99 -16.50 2.90
CA TRP A 19 -4.82 -17.55 3.91
C TRP A 19 -4.75 -17.00 5.35
N LEU A 20 -4.03 -15.90 5.58
CA LEU A 20 -3.95 -15.24 6.90
C LEU A 20 -5.28 -14.63 7.35
N ASN A 21 -6.12 -14.18 6.41
CA ASN A 21 -7.36 -13.47 6.71
C ASN A 21 -8.58 -14.40 6.94
N PHE A 22 -8.56 -15.62 6.39
CA PHE A 22 -9.66 -16.59 6.55
C PHE A 22 -9.57 -17.49 7.79
N GLY A 23 -8.61 -17.26 8.69
CA GLY A 23 -8.67 -17.83 10.04
C GLY A 23 -8.45 -19.36 10.14
N GLU A 24 -7.89 -20.01 9.12
CA GLU A 24 -7.37 -21.39 9.23
C GLU A 24 -6.02 -21.43 9.98
N SER A 25 -5.65 -20.36 10.70
CA SER A 25 -4.58 -20.39 11.70
C SER A 25 -5.15 -20.85 13.03
N LYS A 26 -5.25 -22.17 13.19
CA LYS A 26 -5.23 -22.75 14.54
C LYS A 26 -3.86 -22.47 15.14
N LYS A 27 -3.79 -21.40 15.93
CA LYS A 27 -2.72 -20.95 16.85
C LYS A 27 -1.43 -20.40 16.22
N HIS A 28 -1.09 -19.17 16.60
CA HIS A 28 0.30 -18.77 16.81
C HIS A 28 0.45 -18.06 18.19
N PRO A 29 1.53 -18.26 18.96
CA PRO A 29 1.56 -18.06 20.42
C PRO A 29 2.10 -16.71 20.90
N THR A 30 2.21 -15.69 20.06
CA THR A 30 2.89 -14.44 20.44
C THR A 30 2.01 -13.24 20.12
N GLY A 31 1.30 -12.75 21.15
CA GLY A 31 0.29 -11.70 21.09
C GLY A 31 0.81 -10.32 20.73
N HIS A 32 1.16 -10.12 19.45
CA HIS A 32 1.32 -8.78 18.88
C HIS A 32 0.13 -8.45 17.99
N ALA A 33 -0.49 -7.29 18.27
CA ALA A 33 -1.68 -6.79 17.60
C ALA A 33 -1.45 -6.55 16.10
N PRO A 34 -2.47 -6.77 15.23
CA PRO A 34 -2.34 -6.58 13.80
C PRO A 34 -2.52 -5.10 13.46
N TRP A 35 -1.41 -4.35 13.42
CA TRP A 35 -1.35 -3.10 12.68
C TRP A 35 -1.30 -3.45 11.18
N PHE A 36 -2.13 -2.80 10.37
CA PHE A 36 -2.36 -3.05 8.93
C PHE A 36 -3.36 -4.17 8.60
N TYR A 37 -4.66 -3.83 8.67
CA TYR A 37 -5.69 -4.56 7.94
C TYR A 37 -5.50 -4.32 6.43
N VAL A 38 -4.68 -5.13 5.77
CA VAL A 38 -4.69 -5.23 4.31
C VAL A 38 -5.97 -5.97 3.93
N SER A 39 -7.05 -5.25 3.67
CA SER A 39 -8.32 -5.83 3.24
C SER A 39 -8.11 -6.56 1.91
N VAL A 40 -8.03 -7.88 1.88
CA VAL A 40 -7.66 -8.60 0.64
C VAL A 40 -8.74 -8.47 -0.45
N ASN A 41 -9.97 -8.10 -0.07
CA ASN A 41 -11.08 -7.92 -1.00
C ASN A 41 -11.15 -6.49 -1.56
N ARG A 42 -10.92 -6.37 -2.88
CA ARG A 42 -11.06 -5.14 -3.69
C ARG A 42 -12.51 -4.70 -3.94
N GLN A 43 -13.45 -5.09 -3.06
CA GLN A 43 -14.90 -4.99 -3.30
C GLN A 43 -15.54 -3.70 -2.73
N VAL A 44 -14.80 -2.96 -1.90
CA VAL A 44 -15.28 -1.79 -1.16
C VAL A 44 -14.69 -0.52 -1.77
N PHE A 45 -15.54 0.48 -2.04
CA PHE A 45 -15.10 1.81 -2.47
C PHE A 45 -14.38 2.54 -1.34
N GLY A 46 -13.36 3.34 -1.67
CA GLY A 46 -12.66 4.19 -0.71
C GLY A 46 -11.54 3.47 0.04
N HIS A 47 -11.22 2.24 -0.33
CA HIS A 47 -9.95 1.61 0.06
C HIS A 47 -8.87 1.98 -0.95
N TRP A 48 -7.74 2.48 -0.45
CA TRP A 48 -6.62 2.94 -1.26
C TRP A 48 -5.35 2.14 -0.96
N GLU A 49 -4.52 1.95 -1.98
CA GLU A 49 -3.16 1.41 -1.92
C GLU A 49 -2.19 2.52 -2.33
N GLY A 50 -1.34 2.94 -1.39
CA GLY A 50 -0.27 3.92 -1.63
C GLY A 50 1.08 3.23 -1.87
N ASP A 51 1.87 3.75 -2.82
CA ASP A 51 3.26 3.33 -3.04
C ASP A 51 4.13 4.56 -3.40
N SER A 52 5.42 4.49 -3.06
CA SER A 52 6.39 5.53 -3.37
C SER A 52 7.59 4.94 -4.10
N VAL A 53 7.90 5.50 -5.26
CA VAL A 53 8.96 5.01 -6.14
C VAL A 53 10.03 6.09 -6.30
N GLU A 54 11.29 5.66 -6.18
CA GLU A 54 12.45 6.47 -6.48
C GLU A 54 12.93 6.22 -7.90
N SER A 55 13.20 7.28 -8.66
CA SER A 55 13.78 7.17 -10.00
C SER A 55 15.28 6.84 -9.95
N LYS A 56 15.81 6.39 -11.10
CA LYS A 56 17.22 6.04 -11.23
C LYS A 56 18.11 7.23 -10.86
N ALA A 57 19.14 6.95 -10.05
CA ALA A 57 20.10 7.93 -9.53
C ALA A 57 19.48 9.04 -8.66
N HIS A 58 18.37 8.75 -7.94
CA HIS A 58 17.76 9.67 -6.98
C HIS A 58 17.32 11.02 -7.61
N ARG A 59 17.03 11.03 -8.92
CA ARG A 59 16.73 12.27 -9.68
C ARG A 59 15.29 12.74 -9.58
N GLY A 60 14.47 12.06 -8.79
CA GLY A 60 13.05 12.34 -8.66
C GLY A 60 12.34 11.22 -7.94
N ASN A 61 11.36 11.61 -7.13
CA ASN A 61 10.54 10.71 -6.35
C ASN A 61 9.10 10.87 -6.80
N MET A 62 8.35 9.77 -6.79
CA MET A 62 6.95 9.75 -7.18
C MET A 62 6.15 9.00 -6.14
N HIS A 63 4.97 9.52 -5.83
CA HIS A 63 4.00 8.87 -4.97
C HIS A 63 2.70 8.63 -5.72
N THR A 64 2.16 7.43 -5.55
CA THR A 64 0.94 6.96 -6.21
C THR A 64 -0.04 6.48 -5.16
N GLU A 65 -1.30 6.88 -5.29
CA GLU A 65 -2.43 6.38 -4.52
C GLU A 65 -3.45 5.78 -5.49
N ILE A 66 -3.85 4.53 -5.25
CA ILE A 66 -4.74 3.78 -6.14
C ILE A 66 -5.96 3.29 -5.37
N GLU A 67 -7.14 3.71 -5.79
CA GLU A 67 -8.39 3.19 -5.25
C GLU A 67 -8.59 1.75 -5.75
N ARG A 68 -8.80 0.82 -4.82
CA ARG A 68 -8.60 -0.61 -5.10
C ARG A 68 -9.69 -1.24 -5.95
N LYS A 69 -10.91 -0.70 -5.90
CA LYS A 69 -12.09 -1.23 -6.60
C LYS A 69 -12.17 -0.76 -8.05
N THR A 70 -12.03 0.55 -8.25
CA THR A 70 -12.11 1.26 -9.53
C THR A 70 -10.78 1.38 -10.24
N ARG A 71 -9.66 1.22 -9.52
CA ARG A 71 -8.31 1.51 -10.00
C ARG A 71 -8.11 2.98 -10.39
N PHE A 72 -8.96 3.87 -9.88
CA PHE A 72 -8.74 5.31 -9.99
C PHE A 72 -7.40 5.64 -9.33
N THR A 73 -6.52 6.27 -10.10
CA THR A 73 -5.12 6.48 -9.72
C THR A 73 -4.83 7.96 -9.69
N ILE A 74 -4.23 8.41 -8.59
CA ILE A 74 -3.72 9.77 -8.45
C ILE A 74 -2.22 9.68 -8.15
N THR A 75 -1.46 10.58 -8.76
CA THR A 75 0.00 10.51 -8.74
C THR A 75 0.57 11.91 -8.58
N THR A 76 1.62 12.04 -7.79
CA THR A 76 2.34 13.30 -7.62
C THR A 76 3.84 13.08 -7.51
N LEU A 77 4.59 14.14 -7.79
CA LEU A 77 6.04 14.16 -7.61
C LEU A 77 6.36 14.56 -6.17
N LEU A 78 7.25 13.80 -5.55
CA LEU A 78 7.79 14.11 -4.23
C LEU A 78 9.14 14.80 -4.36
N LYS A 79 9.38 15.79 -3.50
CA LYS A 79 10.71 16.42 -3.37
C LYS A 79 11.68 15.50 -2.60
N THR A 80 11.20 14.81 -1.57
CA THR A 80 11.95 13.89 -0.72
C THR A 80 11.13 12.63 -0.46
N LEU A 81 11.79 11.49 -0.17
CA LEU A 81 11.15 10.22 0.19
C LEU A 81 10.99 10.03 1.70
N GLU A 82 11.03 11.12 2.45
CA GLU A 82 10.84 11.08 3.90
C GLU A 82 9.41 10.65 4.23
N ALA A 83 9.27 9.83 5.27
CA ALA A 83 7.98 9.28 5.66
C ALA A 83 6.95 10.38 5.97
N GLU A 84 7.39 11.43 6.68
CA GLU A 84 6.53 12.56 7.04
C GLU A 84 6.07 13.33 5.79
N GLY A 85 7.00 13.69 4.90
CA GLY A 85 6.66 14.40 3.65
C GLY A 85 5.73 13.59 2.76
N THR A 86 5.94 12.27 2.68
CA THR A 86 5.07 11.36 1.93
C THR A 86 3.66 11.35 2.53
N ALA A 87 3.52 11.23 3.85
CA ALA A 87 2.22 11.22 4.53
C ALA A 87 1.46 12.55 4.40
N GLN A 88 2.18 13.67 4.47
CA GLN A 88 1.61 15.01 4.25
C GLN A 88 1.08 15.16 2.82
N ILE A 89 1.85 14.73 1.83
CA ILE A 89 1.45 14.78 0.42
C ILE A 89 0.28 13.85 0.13
N ALA A 90 0.28 12.61 0.63
CA ALA A 90 -0.84 11.69 0.51
C ALA A 90 -2.14 12.30 1.09
N SER A 91 -2.04 12.92 2.27
CA SER A 91 -3.17 13.63 2.89
C SER A 91 -3.67 14.79 2.03
N GLN A 92 -2.75 15.56 1.44
CA GLN A 92 -3.11 16.67 0.56
C GLN A 92 -3.79 16.16 -0.72
N MET A 93 -3.30 15.08 -1.32
CA MET A 93 -3.89 14.47 -2.51
C MET A 93 -5.36 14.07 -2.28
N TYR A 94 -5.67 13.50 -1.11
CA TYR A 94 -7.06 13.20 -0.75
C TYR A 94 -7.89 14.47 -0.54
N ARG A 95 -7.35 15.49 0.12
CA ARG A 95 -8.06 16.78 0.29
C ARG A 95 -8.40 17.40 -1.06
N ASP A 96 -7.44 17.45 -1.97
CA ASP A 96 -7.61 18.01 -3.30
C ASP A 96 -8.70 17.24 -4.04
N LEU A 97 -8.66 15.90 -4.00
CA LEU A 97 -9.66 15.05 -4.64
C LEU A 97 -11.09 15.30 -4.13
N PHE A 98 -11.28 15.43 -2.82
CA PHE A 98 -12.61 15.62 -2.21
C PHE A 98 -13.05 17.08 -2.10
N SER A 99 -12.19 18.03 -2.50
CA SER A 99 -12.50 19.47 -2.47
C SER A 99 -13.24 19.96 -3.73
N PHE A 100 -13.36 19.13 -4.77
CA PHE A 100 -14.10 19.47 -6.00
C PHE A 100 -15.61 19.20 -5.93
N ASP A 101 -16.12 18.66 -4.83
CA ASP A 101 -17.56 18.47 -4.60
C ASP A 101 -18.15 19.68 -3.84
N CYS A 102 -18.18 20.85 -4.49
CA CYS A 102 -18.88 22.07 -4.03
C CYS A 102 -19.74 22.66 -5.15
#